data_AF-A0A3D3XD18-F1
#
_entry.id   AF-A0A3D3XD18-F1
#
_cell.length_a   1.000
_cell.length_b   1.000
_cell.length_c   1.000
_cell.angle_alpha   90.00
_cell.angle_beta   90.00
_cell.angle_gamma   90.00
#
_symmetry.space_group_name_H-M   'P 1'
#
loop_
_entity.id
_entity.type
_entity.pdbx_description
1 polymer ?
#
loop_
_entity_poly.entity_id
_entity_poly.type
_entity_poly.pdbx_seq_one_letter_code
_entity_poly.pdbx_strand_id
1 'polypeptide(L)'
;MGISITAGLSLNLITGFCGQISLGHAAFMGIGAYTSALMTKNGLPFFPSLAAGMLTAGIAGIFVGLCSLRVRHDFLAITTMGVGFLFLGIVRQQDALGGEMGISGIPDPGLGRIGFLLFVMG
;
A
#
# COMPACT_ATOMS: atom_id res chain seq x y z
N MET A 1 10.46 10.22 2.95
CA MET A 1 11.62 9.34 3.22
C MET A 1 11.23 8.06 3.94
N GLY A 2 10.46 8.08 5.05
CA GLY A 2 10.05 6.86 5.77
C GLY A 2 9.43 5.76 4.90
N ILE A 3 8.44 6.12 4.07
CA ILE A 3 7.75 5.15 3.18
C ILE A 3 8.73 4.45 2.22
N SER A 4 9.69 5.19 1.66
CA SER A 4 10.70 4.64 0.74
C SER A 4 11.65 3.66 1.44
N ILE A 5 11.94 3.87 2.73
CA ILE A 5 12.79 2.98 3.52
C ILE A 5 12.04 1.67 3.81
N THR A 6 10.78 1.75 4.25
CA THR A 6 9.94 0.56 4.49
C THR A 6 9.71 -0.23 3.20
N ALA A 7 9.51 0.46 2.08
CA ALA A 7 9.42 -0.13 0.75
C ALA A 7 10.73 -0.85 0.34
N GLY A 8 11.87 -0.20 0.58
CA GLY A 8 13.18 -0.79 0.28
C GLY A 8 13.49 -2.02 1.13
N LEU A 9 13.16 -1.98 2.42
CA LEU A 9 13.34 -3.10 3.34
C LEU A 9 12.46 -4.30 2.97
N SER A 10 11.17 -4.07 2.69
CA SER A 10 10.26 -5.15 2.25
C SER A 10 10.70 -5.78 0.93
N LEU A 11 11.14 -4.95 -0.03
CA LEU A 11 11.68 -5.43 -1.30
C LEU A 11 12.96 -6.23 -1.07
N ASN A 12 13.89 -5.75 -0.24
CA ASN A 12 15.15 -6.43 0.08
C ASN A 12 14.90 -7.78 0.76
N LEU A 13 13.86 -7.90 1.59
CA LEU A 13 13.48 -9.17 2.19
C LEU A 13 13.16 -10.22 1.10
N ILE A 14 12.41 -9.83 0.06
CA ILE A 14 11.95 -10.74 -0.98
C ILE A 14 13.05 -10.99 -2.03
N THR A 15 13.72 -9.94 -2.50
CA THR A 15 14.76 -10.07 -3.53
C THR A 15 16.08 -10.59 -2.96
N GLY A 16 16.45 -10.17 -1.76
CA GLY A 16 17.70 -10.53 -1.10
C GLY A 16 17.67 -11.90 -0.44
N PHE A 17 16.66 -12.19 0.38
CA PHE A 17 16.62 -13.45 1.14
C PHE A 17 15.90 -14.59 0.41
N CYS A 18 14.83 -14.30 -0.34
CA CYS A 18 14.10 -15.33 -1.09
C CYS A 18 14.61 -15.50 -2.53
N GLY A 19 15.44 -14.59 -3.06
CA GLY A 19 15.96 -14.64 -4.43
C GLY A 19 14.89 -14.43 -5.52
N GLN A 20 13.72 -13.89 -5.17
CA GLN A 20 12.59 -13.70 -6.08
C GLN A 20 12.39 -12.22 -6.43
N ILE A 21 12.08 -11.92 -7.68
CA ILE A 21 11.74 -10.54 -8.12
C ILE A 21 10.26 -10.30 -7.87
N SER A 22 9.92 -9.27 -7.08
CA SER A 22 8.53 -8.86 -6.81
C SER A 22 8.27 -7.43 -7.28
N LEU A 23 7.34 -7.28 -8.24
CA LEU A 23 6.96 -6.00 -8.85
C LEU A 23 5.61 -5.47 -8.31
N GLY A 24 5.00 -6.15 -7.35
CA GLY A 24 3.65 -5.83 -6.85
C GLY A 24 3.60 -4.86 -5.66
N HIS A 25 4.75 -4.46 -5.10
CA HIS A 25 4.82 -3.65 -3.87
C HIS A 25 4.03 -2.33 -3.96
N ALA A 26 4.03 -1.70 -5.14
CA ALA A 26 3.29 -0.46 -5.37
C ALA A 26 1.77 -0.65 -5.21
N ALA A 27 1.23 -1.82 -5.55
CA ALA A 27 -0.20 -2.09 -5.38
C ALA A 27 -0.61 -2.13 -3.91
N PHE A 28 0.16 -2.83 -3.06
CA PHE A 28 -0.15 -2.93 -1.64
C PHE A 28 0.01 -1.60 -0.91
N MET A 29 1.06 -0.84 -1.23
CA MET A 29 1.21 0.52 -0.73
C MET A 29 0.04 1.42 -1.16
N GLY A 30 -0.39 1.28 -2.42
CA GLY A 30 -1.56 1.99 -2.94
C GLY A 30 -2.84 1.64 -2.20
N ILE A 31 -3.15 0.36 -1.98
CA ILE A 31 -4.36 -0.09 -1.26
C ILE A 31 -4.42 0.56 0.14
N GLY A 32 -3.32 0.54 0.88
CA GLY A 32 -3.25 1.16 2.21
C GLY A 32 -3.42 2.68 2.16
N ALA A 33 -2.73 3.35 1.23
CA ALA A 33 -2.80 4.79 1.05
C ALA A 33 -4.23 5.24 0.69
N TYR A 34 -4.86 4.63 -0.32
CA TYR A 34 -6.23 4.96 -0.73
C TYR A 34 -7.26 4.70 0.38
N THR A 35 -7.13 3.59 1.11
CA THR A 35 -8.03 3.31 2.25
C THR A 35 -7.90 4.38 3.33
N SER A 36 -6.67 4.71 3.73
CA SER A 36 -6.42 5.74 4.74
C SER A 36 -6.89 7.14 4.29
N ALA A 37 -6.71 7.47 3.02
CA ALA A 37 -7.12 8.75 2.44
C ALA A 37 -8.64 8.88 2.42
N LEU A 38 -9.37 7.83 2.02
CA LEU A 38 -10.84 7.82 1.99
C LEU A 38 -11.44 7.92 3.39
N MET A 39 -10.90 7.18 4.36
CA MET A 39 -11.35 7.24 5.75
C MET A 39 -11.07 8.61 6.39
N THR A 40 -9.91 9.20 6.12
CA THR A 40 -9.57 10.54 6.63
C THR A 40 -10.44 11.62 5.98
N LYS A 41 -10.78 11.48 4.69
CA LYS A 41 -11.73 12.36 4.00
C LYS A 41 -13.14 12.30 4.58
N ASN A 42 -13.54 11.14 5.11
CA ASN A 42 -14.82 10.95 5.80
C ASN A 42 -14.83 11.52 7.23
N GLY A 43 -13.77 12.19 7.69
CA GLY A 43 -13.71 12.86 8.99
C GLY A 43 -13.27 11.96 10.15
N LEU A 44 -12.77 10.75 9.87
CA LEU A 44 -12.20 9.89 10.92
C LEU A 44 -10.82 10.41 11.36
N PRO A 45 -10.45 10.22 12.64
CA PRO A 45 -9.13 10.59 13.12
C PRO A 45 -8.03 9.78 12.41
N PHE A 46 -6.82 10.35 12.38
CA PHE A 46 -5.67 9.80 11.64
C PHE A 46 -5.25 8.39 12.09
N PHE A 47 -5.28 8.11 13.39
CA PHE A 47 -4.86 6.79 13.91
C PHE A 47 -5.76 5.64 13.43
N PRO A 48 -7.10 5.70 13.56
CA PRO A 48 -7.96 4.64 13.04
C PRO A 48 -7.96 4.57 11.50
N SER A 49 -7.80 5.69 10.78
CA SER A 49 -7.70 5.63 9.31
C SER A 49 -6.40 4.95 8.85
N LEU A 50 -5.29 5.16 9.57
CA LEU A 50 -4.03 4.46 9.34
C LEU A 50 -4.15 2.96 9.66
N ALA A 51 -4.75 2.61 10.81
CA ALA A 51 -4.98 1.22 11.20
C ALA A 51 -5.87 0.48 10.19
N ALA A 52 -6.93 1.12 9.71
CA ALA A 52 -7.80 0.57 8.67
C ALA A 52 -7.01 0.33 7.37
N GLY A 53 -6.16 1.28 6.94
CA GLY A 53 -5.31 1.12 5.76
C GLY A 53 -4.28 -0.01 5.91
N MET A 54 -3.68 -0.18 7.09
CA MET A 54 -2.79 -1.31 7.37
C MET A 54 -3.54 -2.66 7.31
N LEU A 55 -4.75 -2.73 7.87
CA LEU A 55 -5.57 -3.94 7.84
C LEU A 55 -6.01 -4.30 6.42
N THR A 56 -6.49 -3.35 5.62
CA THR A 56 -6.91 -3.64 4.24
C THR A 56 -5.74 -4.07 3.35
N ALA A 57 -4.60 -3.38 3.44
CA ALA A 57 -3.38 -3.77 2.74
C ALA A 57 -2.87 -5.14 3.21
N GLY A 58 -2.93 -5.42 4.51
CA GLY A 58 -2.55 -6.71 5.09
C GLY A 58 -3.45 -7.86 4.63
N ILE A 59 -4.77 -7.67 4.62
CA ILE A 59 -5.73 -8.68 4.13
C ILE A 59 -5.48 -8.95 2.64
N ALA A 60 -5.33 -7.90 1.82
CA ALA A 60 -5.00 -8.05 0.40
C ALA A 60 -3.65 -8.77 0.21
N GLY A 61 -2.65 -8.45 1.03
CA GLY A 61 -1.35 -9.10 1.05
C GLY A 61 -1.44 -10.59 1.42
N ILE A 62 -2.27 -10.97 2.38
CA ILE A 62 -2.51 -12.37 2.75
C ILE A 62 -3.15 -13.12 1.57
N PHE A 63 -4.18 -12.54 0.94
CA PHE A 63 -4.82 -13.17 -0.22
C PHE A 63 -3.82 -13.40 -1.36
N VAL A 64 -3.03 -12.39 -1.73
CA VAL A 64 -2.03 -12.51 -2.80
C VAL A 64 -0.87 -13.42 -2.38
N GLY A 65 -0.46 -13.38 -1.12
CA GLY A 65 0.58 -14.25 -0.55
C GLY A 65 0.17 -15.72 -0.58
N LEU A 66 -1.07 -16.03 -0.22
CA LEU A 66 -1.63 -17.38 -0.33
C LEU A 66 -1.70 -17.86 -1.78
N CYS A 67 -2.05 -16.98 -2.72
CA CYS A 67 -2.01 -17.30 -4.15
C CYS A 67 -0.57 -17.55 -4.64
N SER A 68 0.40 -16.76 -4.16
CA SER A 68 1.83 -16.88 -4.50
C SER A 68 2.42 -18.23 -4.10
N LEU A 69 2.01 -18.80 -2.97
CA LEU A 69 2.48 -20.12 -2.51
C LEU A 69 2.15 -21.26 -3.49
N ARG A 70 1.17 -21.09 -4.39
CA ARG A 70 0.83 -22.09 -5.43
C ARG A 70 1.66 -21.98 -6.70
N VAL A 71 2.54 -20.97 -6.83
CA VAL A 71 3.20 -20.59 -8.08
C VAL A 71 4.70 -20.92 -8.03
N ARG A 72 5.28 -21.40 -9.14
CA ARG A 72 6.74 -21.66 -9.24
C ARG A 72 7.53 -20.35 -9.33
N HIS A 73 8.79 -20.36 -8.88
CA HIS A 73 9.66 -19.18 -8.73
C HIS A 73 9.62 -18.21 -9.92
N ASP A 74 9.73 -18.70 -11.16
CA ASP A 74 9.74 -17.84 -12.36
C ASP A 74 8.40 -17.15 -12.66
N PHE A 75 7.29 -17.76 -12.25
CA PHE A 75 5.95 -17.22 -12.47
C PHE A 75 5.53 -16.21 -11.40
N LEU A 76 6.27 -16.10 -10.29
CA LEU A 76 5.95 -15.15 -9.23
C LEU A 76 6.08 -13.70 -9.69
N ALA A 77 7.15 -13.38 -10.43
CA ALA A 77 7.38 -12.04 -10.95
C ALA A 77 6.21 -11.57 -11.83
N ILE A 78 5.77 -12.45 -12.75
CA ILE A 78 4.62 -12.20 -13.64
C ILE A 78 3.33 -12.01 -12.83
N THR A 79 3.11 -12.85 -11.81
CA THR A 79 1.93 -12.75 -10.93
C THR A 79 1.89 -11.42 -10.19
N THR A 80 3.02 -10.98 -9.63
CA THR A 80 3.08 -9.70 -8.90
C THR A 80 2.91 -8.49 -9.80
N MET A 81 3.41 -8.54 -11.04
CA MET A 81 3.16 -7.52 -12.07
C MET A 81 1.67 -7.47 -12.43
N GLY A 82 1.02 -8.62 -12.61
CA GLY A 82 -0.42 -8.73 -12.85
C GLY A 82 -1.25 -8.11 -11.72
N VAL A 83 -0.89 -8.35 -10.46
CA VAL A 83 -1.52 -7.70 -9.29
C VAL A 83 -1.37 -6.18 -9.36
N GLY A 84 -0.19 -5.69 -9.76
CA GLY A 84 0.08 -4.28 -10.02
C GLY A 84 -0.89 -3.66 -11.03
N PHE A 85 -1.02 -4.28 -12.20
CA PHE A 85 -1.92 -3.79 -13.26
C PHE A 85 -3.40 -3.91 -12.89
N LEU A 86 -3.79 -5.00 -12.22
CA LEU A 86 -5.16 -5.17 -11.76
C LEU A 86 -5.54 -4.06 -10.79
N PHE A 87 -4.67 -3.77 -9.82
CA PHE A 87 -4.86 -2.65 -8.90
C PHE A 87 -4.97 -1.32 -9.65
N LEU A 88 -4.07 -1.04 -10.60
CA LEU A 88 -4.10 0.19 -11.39
C LEU A 88 -5.40 0.33 -12.19
N GLY A 89 -5.87 -0.77 -12.80
CA GLY A 89 -7.13 -0.80 -13.55
C GLY A 89 -8.33 -0.51 -12.67
N ILE A 90 -8.41 -1.13 -11.48
CA ILE A 90 -9.50 -0.92 -10.52
C ILE A 90 -9.52 0.52 -10.03
N VAL A 91 -8.36 1.07 -9.65
CA VAL A 91 -8.27 2.44 -9.13
C VAL A 91 -8.64 3.46 -10.21
N ARG A 92 -8.13 3.29 -11.44
CA ARG A 92 -8.42 4.21 -12.54
C ARG A 92 -9.88 4.16 -12.99
N GLN A 93 -10.53 3.01 -12.87
CA GLN A 93 -11.94 2.86 -13.23
C GLN A 93 -12.90 3.50 -12.20
N GLN A 94 -12.43 3.76 -10.97
CA GLN A 94 -13.28 4.29 -9.92
C GLN A 94 -13.11 5.80 -9.72
N ASP A 95 -14.09 6.57 -10.20
CA ASP A 95 -14.18 8.02 -10.00
C ASP A 95 -14.20 8.39 -8.50
N ALA A 96 -14.74 7.52 -7.64
CA ALA A 96 -14.78 7.71 -6.19
C ALA A 96 -13.39 7.77 -5.53
N LEU A 97 -12.36 7.17 -6.16
CA LEU A 97 -10.96 7.23 -5.69
C LEU A 97 -10.16 8.35 -6.35
N GLY A 98 -10.80 9.25 -7.10
CA GLY A 98 -10.15 10.36 -7.81
C GLY A 98 -9.59 9.98 -9.19
N GLY A 99 -9.94 8.80 -9.72
CA GLY A 99 -9.57 8.36 -11.06
C GLY A 99 -8.06 8.42 -11.32
N GLU A 100 -7.65 9.06 -12.42
CA GLU A 100 -6.23 9.21 -12.77
C GLU A 100 -5.47 10.25 -11.91
N MET A 101 -6.17 11.21 -11.30
CA MET A 101 -5.54 12.26 -10.49
C MET A 101 -5.35 11.87 -9.02
N GLY A 102 -5.99 10.79 -8.57
CA GLY A 102 -5.94 10.33 -7.18
C GLY A 102 -6.73 11.24 -6.20
N ILE A 103 -6.65 10.92 -4.91
CA ILE A 103 -7.38 11.67 -3.87
C ILE A 103 -6.56 12.89 -3.45
N SER A 104 -7.10 14.09 -3.72
CA SER A 104 -6.57 15.38 -3.27
C SER A 104 -7.43 16.00 -2.16
N GLY A 105 -6.83 16.88 -1.34
CA GLY A 105 -7.54 17.59 -0.26
C GLY A 105 -7.77 16.76 1.01
N ILE A 106 -6.81 15.90 1.38
CA ILE A 106 -6.87 15.15 2.65
C ILE A 106 -6.66 16.15 3.81
N PRO A 107 -7.59 16.24 4.77
CA PRO A 107 -7.43 17.11 5.94
C PRO A 107 -6.15 16.80 6.71
N ASP A 108 -5.46 17.83 7.20
CA ASP A 108 -4.27 17.65 8.03
C ASP A 108 -4.61 16.78 9.26
N PRO A 109 -3.79 15.77 9.59
CA PRO A 109 -4.01 14.85 10.71
C PRO A 109 -4.19 15.45 12.12
N GLY A 110 -4.17 16.77 12.29
CA GLY A 110 -4.19 17.45 13.59
C GLY A 110 -2.91 17.26 14.42
N LEU A 111 -2.07 16.27 14.08
CA LEU A 111 -0.68 16.17 14.51
C LEU A 111 0.11 17.27 13.81
N GLY A 112 0.46 18.34 14.52
CA GLY A 112 1.42 19.33 14.02
C GLY A 112 2.71 18.65 13.52
N ARG A 113 3.48 19.30 12.64
CA ARG A 113 4.66 18.70 11.97
C ARG A 113 5.60 17.94 12.91
N ILE A 114 5.76 18.39 14.15
CA ILE A 114 6.59 17.77 15.19
C ILE A 114 5.98 16.46 15.72
N GLY A 115 4.67 16.41 15.93
CA GLY A 115 3.97 15.19 16.37
C GLY A 115 4.00 14.11 15.30
N PHE A 116 3.87 14.48 14.02
CA PHE A 116 4.04 13.56 12.91
C PHE A 116 5.49 13.07 12.77
N LEU A 117 6.48 13.94 12.96
CA LEU A 117 7.91 13.57 12.96
C LEU A 117 8.27 12.61 14.08
N LEU A 118 7.79 12.84 15.31
CA LEU A 118 8.02 11.93 16.43
C LEU A 118 7.38 10.56 16.23
N PHE A 119 6.19 10.49 15.63
CA PHE A 119 5.54 9.22 15.29
C PHE A 119 6.27 8.46 14.17
N VAL A 120 6.86 9.17 13.20
CA VAL A 120 7.61 8.53 12.11
C VAL A 120 9.02 8.08 12.53
N MET A 121 9.60 8.73 13.54
CA MET A 121 10.95 8.42 14.03
C MET A 121 10.99 7.49 15.25
N GLY A 122 9.88 7.33 15.97
CA GLY A 122 9.72 6.37 17.07
C GLY A 122 9.30 4.99 16.58
#